data_AF-A0A967HH50-F1
#
_entry.id   AF-A0A967HH50-F1
#
_cell.length_a   1.000
_cell.length_b   1.000
_cell.length_c   1.000
_cell.angle_alpha   90.00
_cell.angle_beta   90.00
_cell.angle_gamma   90.00
#
_symmetry.space_group_name_H-M   'P 1'
#
loop_
_entity.id
_entity.type
_entity.pdbx_description
1 polymer ?
#
loop_
_entity_poly.entity_id
_entity_poly.type
_entity_poly.pdbx_seq_one_letter_code
_entity_poly.pdbx_strand_id
1 'polypeptide(L)' 'MSEIGPVVPLRFDLSDLVKRSVATLYSHLVTRPTGQALRLGIESQISELGALCLTVLDFSEVVVLDYSCADE' A
#
# COMPACT_ATOMS: atom_id res chain seq x y z
N MET A 1 12.62 -28.50 4.93
CA MET A 1 12.43 -27.16 4.36
C MET A 1 11.06 -27.15 3.74
N SER A 2 10.07 -26.45 4.33
CA SER A 2 8.71 -26.43 3.78
C SER A 2 8.73 -25.83 2.38
N GLU A 3 8.19 -26.55 1.40
CA GLU A 3 7.88 -26.00 0.10
C GLU A 3 6.89 -24.85 0.31
N ILE A 4 7.38 -23.65 0.02
CA ILE A 4 6.54 -22.46 -0.06
C ILE A 4 5.67 -22.67 -1.30
N GLY A 5 4.35 -22.72 -1.11
CA GLY A 5 3.39 -22.83 -2.22
C GLY A 5 3.55 -21.71 -3.25
N PRO A 6 2.83 -21.77 -4.39
CA PRO A 6 2.98 -20.78 -5.46
C PRO A 6 2.78 -19.35 -4.94
N VAL A 7 3.77 -18.49 -5.16
CA VAL A 7 3.74 -17.08 -4.75
C VAL A 7 3.01 -16.27 -5.81
N VAL A 8 1.96 -15.56 -5.40
CA VAL A 8 1.17 -14.72 -6.30
C VAL A 8 1.78 -13.31 -6.36
N PRO A 9 2.14 -12.77 -7.53
CA PRO A 9 2.60 -11.38 -7.63
C PRO A 9 1.41 -10.42 -7.54
N LEU A 10 1.54 -9.36 -6.73
CA LEU A 10 0.53 -8.31 -6.57
C LEU A 10 1.19 -6.93 -6.66
N ARG A 11 0.57 -5.99 -7.38
CA ARG A 11 1.06 -4.61 -7.49
C ARG A 11 0.00 -3.64 -6.98
N PHE A 12 0.42 -2.72 -6.12
CA PHE A 12 -0.41 -1.60 -5.68
C PHE A 12 0.16 -0.29 -6.22
N ASP A 13 -0.66 0.45 -6.96
CA ASP A 13 -0.41 1.86 -7.27
C ASP A 13 -0.84 2.71 -6.06
N LEU A 14 0.13 3.28 -5.37
CA LEU A 14 -0.16 4.06 -4.17
C LEU A 14 -0.79 5.42 -4.50
N SER A 15 -0.59 5.96 -5.70
CA SER A 15 -1.28 7.19 -6.13
C SER A 15 -2.79 7.00 -6.10
N ASP A 16 -3.25 5.90 -6.68
CA ASP A 16 -4.67 5.58 -6.78
C ASP A 16 -5.29 5.29 -5.41
N LEU A 17 -4.53 4.64 -4.53
CA LEU A 17 -4.98 4.39 -3.17
C LEU A 17 -5.01 5.67 -2.34
N VAL A 18 -3.97 6.51 -2.40
CA VAL A 18 -3.93 7.82 -1.70
C VAL A 18 -5.07 8.71 -2.17
N LYS A 19 -5.33 8.82 -3.48
CA LYS A 19 -6.43 9.62 -4.04
C LYS A 19 -7.80 9.20 -3.54
N ARG A 20 -8.00 7.92 -3.20
CA ARG A 20 -9.25 7.43 -2.58
C ARG A 20 -9.35 7.83 -1.10
N SER A 21 -8.23 8.11 -0.44
CA SER A 21 -8.15 8.39 0.99
C SER A 21 -8.05 9.87 1.35
N VAL A 22 -7.66 10.76 0.43
CA VAL A 22 -7.51 12.22 0.69
C VAL A 22 -8.14 13.10 -0.39
N ALA A 23 -8.43 14.35 -0.03
CA ALA A 23 -8.77 15.37 -1.02
C ALA A 23 -7.61 15.54 -2.02
N THR A 24 -7.95 15.64 -3.31
CA THR A 24 -7.04 15.52 -4.47
C THR A 24 -5.78 16.39 -4.41
N LEU A 25 -5.83 17.53 -3.68
CA LEU A 25 -4.73 18.48 -3.52
C LEU A 25 -3.46 17.89 -2.88
N TYR A 26 -3.60 16.84 -2.06
CA TYR A 26 -2.48 16.24 -1.31
C TYR A 26 -2.15 14.82 -1.76
N SER A 27 -2.55 14.44 -2.98
CA SER A 27 -2.40 13.07 -3.49
C SER A 27 -0.96 12.58 -3.68
N HIS A 28 0.01 13.48 -3.58
CA HIS A 28 1.45 13.21 -3.67
C HIS A 28 2.15 13.15 -2.30
N LEU A 29 1.40 13.37 -1.21
CA LEU A 29 1.91 13.40 0.16
C LEU A 29 1.26 12.30 0.99
N VAL A 30 2.09 11.46 1.61
CA VAL A 30 1.64 10.47 2.59
C VAL A 30 2.03 10.96 3.98
N THR A 31 1.03 11.14 4.84
CA THR A 31 1.17 11.42 6.27
C THR A 31 0.59 10.27 7.07
N ARG A 32 0.73 10.24 8.41
CA ARG A 32 0.21 9.14 9.24
C ARG A 32 -1.26 8.74 8.93
N PRO A 33 -2.25 9.65 8.87
CA PRO A 33 -3.63 9.26 8.54
C PRO A 33 -3.77 8.61 7.15
N THR A 34 -3.04 9.10 6.16
CA THR A 34 -3.05 8.55 4.80
C THR A 34 -2.33 7.20 4.74
N GLY A 35 -1.19 7.07 5.42
CA GLY A 35 -0.45 5.81 5.56
C GLY A 35 -1.29 4.72 6.22
N GLN A 36 -2.02 5.06 7.29
CA GLN A 36 -2.95 4.13 7.93
C GLN A 36 -4.03 3.64 6.95
N ALA A 37 -4.59 4.54 6.14
CA ALA A 37 -5.59 4.17 5.14
C ALA A 37 -5.00 3.27 4.04
N LEU A 38 -3.77 3.55 3.58
CA LEU A 38 -3.03 2.70 2.64
C LEU A 38 -2.84 1.29 3.21
N ARG A 39 -2.29 1.21 4.43
CA ARG A 39 -2.03 -0.04 5.13
C ARG A 39 -3.29 -0.90 5.22
N LEU A 40 -4.38 -0.34 5.73
CA LEU A 40 -5.66 -1.07 5.86
C LEU A 40 -6.18 -1.58 4.50
N GLY A 41 -6.06 -0.77 3.44
CA GLY A 41 -6.48 -1.15 2.10
C GLY A 41 -5.62 -2.26 1.48
N ILE A 42 -4.31 -2.23 1.71
CA ILE A 42 -3.35 -3.24 1.25
C ILE A 42 -3.55 -4.55 2.03
N GLU A 43 -3.63 -4.47 3.36
CA GLU A 43 -3.86 -5.63 4.23
C GLU A 43 -5.18 -6.33 3.91
N SER A 44 -6.27 -5.58 3.64
CA SER A 44 -7.55 -6.17 3.21
C SER A 44 -7.41 -6.97 1.92
N GLN A 45 -6.78 -6.38 0.89
CA GLN A 45 -6.60 -7.06 -0.41
C GLN A 45 -5.67 -8.27 -0.32
N ILE A 46 -4.62 -8.22 0.49
CA ILE A 46 -3.75 -9.37 0.74
C ILE A 46 -4.51 -10.48 1.48
N SER A 47 -5.29 -10.12 2.50
CA SER A 47 -6.11 -11.07 3.27
C SER A 47 -7.14 -11.77 2.38
N GLU A 48 -7.81 -11.02 1.50
CA GLU A 48 -8.79 -11.55 0.53
C GLU A 48 -8.18 -12.54 -0.48
N LEU A 49 -6.88 -12.43 -0.77
CA LEU A 49 -6.19 -13.33 -1.70
C LEU A 49 -6.05 -14.76 -1.12
N GLY A 50 -5.95 -14.90 0.21
CA GLY A 50 -5.84 -16.20 0.88
C GLY A 50 -4.60 -17.03 0.51
N ALA A 51 -3.58 -16.41 -0.09
CA ALA A 51 -2.37 -17.07 -0.57
C ALA A 51 -1.13 -16.25 -0.23
N LEU A 52 0.03 -16.91 -0.22
CA LEU A 52 1.30 -16.19 -0.10
C LEU A 52 1.52 -15.33 -1.35
N CYS A 53 1.80 -14.05 -1.15
CA CYS A 53 2.05 -13.11 -2.24
C CYS A 53 3.37 -12.36 -2.06
N LEU A 54 3.91 -11.93 -3.21
CA LEU A 54 5.00 -10.95 -3.28
C LEU A 54 4.40 -9.66 -3.83
N THR A 55 4.56 -8.59 -3.06
CA THR A 55 3.89 -7.33 -3.35
C THR A 55 4.88 -6.26 -3.82
N VAL A 56 4.52 -5.55 -4.89
CA VAL A 56 5.21 -4.32 -5.33
C VAL A 56 4.35 -3.13 -4.95
N LEU A 57 4.88 -2.27 -4.07
CA LEU A 57 4.28 -0.97 -3.75
C LEU A 57 4.90 0.09 -4.64
N ASP A 58 4.09 0.66 -5.54
CA ASP A 58 4.55 1.68 -6.48
C ASP A 58 4.33 3.09 -5.90
N PHE A 59 5.45 3.72 -5.54
CA PHE A 59 5.51 5.08 -5.00
C PHE A 59 5.80 6.14 -6.08
N SER A 60 5.80 5.82 -7.37
CA SER A 60 6.26 6.74 -8.43
C SER A 60 5.58 8.11 -8.42
N GLU A 61 4.32 8.18 -8.00
CA GLU A 61 3.53 9.42 -7.89
C GLU A 61 3.45 9.97 -6.44
N VAL A 62 4.01 9.26 -5.46
CA VAL A 62 4.14 9.73 -4.08
C VAL A 62 5.47 10.47 -3.97
N VAL A 63 5.40 11.80 -4.00
CA VAL A 63 6.58 12.67 -4.01
C VAL A 63 7.14 12.88 -2.60
N VAL A 64 6.27 12.83 -1.57
CA VAL A 64 6.67 13.07 -0.18
C VAL A 64 6.06 12.01 0.74
N LEU A 65 6.92 11.31 1.48
CA LEU A 65 6.51 10.60 2.69
C LEU A 65 6.92 11.41 3.91
N ASP A 66 5.94 11.71 4.75
CA ASP A 66 6.19 12.32 6.06
C ASP A 66 6.63 11.24 7.05
N TYR A 67 7.63 11.55 7.88
CA TYR A 67 8.16 10.61 8.88
C TYR A 67 7.08 10.06 9.83
N SER A 68 5.99 10.80 10.05
CA SER A 68 4.89 10.33 10.90
C SER A 68 4.27 9.00 10.43
N CYS A 69 4.37 8.64 9.15
CA CYS A 69 3.77 7.39 8.62
C CYS A 69 4.71 6.18 8.63
N ALA A 70 5.89 6.25 9.27
CA ALA A 70 6.88 5.17 9.21
C ALA A 70 6.42 3.81 9.80
N ASP A 71 5.44 3.84 10.70
CA ASP A 71 4.88 2.64 11.35
C ASP A 71 3.71 2.01 10.56
N GLU A 72 3.29 2.65 9.46
CA GLU A 72 2.17 2.22 8.62
C GLU A 72 2.64 1.44 7.38
#